data_AF-A0A2G2PB44-F1
#
_entry.id   AF-A0A2G2PB44-F1
#
_cell.length_a   1.000
_cell.length_b   1.000
_cell.length_c   1.000
_cell.angle_alpha   90.00
_cell.angle_beta   90.00
_cell.angle_gamma   90.00
#
_symmetry.space_group_name_H-M   'P 1'
#
loop_
_entity.id
_entity.type
_entity.pdbx_description
1 polymer ?
#
loop_
_entity_poly.entity_id
_entity_poly.type
_entity_poly.pdbx_seq_one_letter_code
_entity_poly.pdbx_strand_id
1 'polypeptide(L)'
;MKKFLLQNLWWVTFLSAFALLVIHSFNLANISVNSTSIVLLLIMLISPFIIAIKKIKYGDFEAEIDSEEIKTLKLELEKAITSKPDENIEQAEIFKTTDAIRKLAESDPVIALAKVRIELEKTLTRLERITLVDTQPSSLGTLVRKLINHEIISSQVGKSLSNVISLCNRAIHGEYIAKEDALTVVELGNELLEDLDWRIAEQTNTHSIVSEEIISPNKSNEYYKKRYQITTITPYVENPKKIVRELTQEQLDDFLDGYNEYAEFIVKLIELPE
;
A
#
# COMPACT_ATOMS: atom_id res chain seq x y z
N MET A 1 -10.84 58.22 -11.19
CA MET A 1 -9.62 58.42 -12.01
C MET A 1 -8.41 57.62 -11.56
N LYS A 2 -7.93 57.73 -10.30
CA LYS A 2 -6.67 57.09 -9.87
C LYS A 2 -6.61 55.55 -10.05
N LYS A 3 -7.68 54.81 -9.76
CA LYS A 3 -7.74 53.34 -9.96
C LYS A 3 -7.67 52.90 -11.43
N PHE A 4 -8.31 53.64 -12.33
CA PHE A 4 -8.29 53.35 -13.77
C PHE A 4 -6.91 53.59 -14.39
N LEU A 5 -6.21 54.65 -13.95
CA LEU A 5 -4.84 54.93 -14.37
C LEU A 5 -3.86 53.86 -13.86
N LEU A 6 -4.03 53.37 -12.63
CA LEU A 6 -3.19 52.31 -12.07
C LEU A 6 -3.40 50.96 -12.77
N GLN A 7 -4.63 50.61 -13.16
CA GLN A 7 -4.91 49.37 -13.88
C GLN A 7 -4.37 49.37 -15.32
N ASN A 8 -4.37 50.53 -15.98
CA ASN A 8 -3.92 50.65 -17.37
C ASN A 8 -2.48 51.16 -17.50
N LEU A 9 -1.77 51.36 -16.38
CA LEU A 9 -0.41 51.90 -16.36
C LEU A 9 0.55 51.06 -17.22
N TRP A 10 0.39 49.73 -17.17
CA TRP A 10 1.19 48.80 -17.96
C TRP A 10 1.02 49.00 -19.47
N TRP A 11 -0.22 49.20 -19.95
CA TRP A 11 -0.50 49.51 -21.36
C TRP A 11 0.09 50.85 -21.77
N VAL A 12 0.01 51.87 -20.92
CA VAL A 12 0.59 53.20 -21.19
C VAL A 12 2.11 53.11 -21.30
N THR A 13 2.77 52.39 -20.38
CA THR A 13 4.22 52.19 -20.43
C THR A 13 4.66 51.39 -21.65
N PHE A 14 3.89 50.36 -22.03
CA PHE A 14 4.16 49.57 -23.23
C PHE A 14 4.01 50.40 -24.51
N LEU A 15 2.90 51.13 -24.65
CA LEU A 15 2.62 51.96 -25.83
C LEU A 15 3.68 53.07 -25.99
N SER A 16 4.10 53.68 -24.89
CA SER A 16 5.17 54.67 -24.87
C SER A 16 6.51 54.08 -25.31
N ALA A 17 6.88 52.89 -24.81
CA ALA A 17 8.13 52.23 -25.17
C ALA A 17 8.12 51.76 -26.64
N PHE A 18 6.98 51.28 -27.13
CA PHE A 18 6.79 50.92 -28.53
C PHE A 18 6.92 52.14 -29.46
N ALA A 19 6.30 53.27 -29.11
CA ALA A 19 6.42 54.51 -29.88
C ALA A 19 7.87 55.00 -29.98
N LEU A 20 8.64 54.93 -28.88
CA LEU A 20 10.06 55.27 -28.88
C LEU A 20 10.89 54.35 -29.79
N LEU A 21 10.56 53.06 -29.84
CA LEU A 21 11.21 52.09 -30.73
C LEU A 21 10.90 52.40 -32.21
N VAL A 22 9.65 52.73 -32.54
CA VAL A 22 9.26 53.14 -33.89
C VAL A 22 9.99 54.43 -34.30
N ILE A 23 10.02 55.45 -33.44
CA ILE A 23 10.73 56.71 -33.69
C ILE A 23 12.22 56.44 -33.98
N HIS A 24 12.85 55.56 -33.21
CA HIS A 24 14.23 55.14 -33.45
C HIS A 24 14.39 54.39 -34.79
N SER A 25 13.52 53.41 -35.08
CA SER A 25 13.60 52.58 -36.29
C SER A 25 13.46 53.39 -37.60
N PHE A 26 12.69 54.48 -37.57
CA PHE A 26 12.52 55.38 -38.71
C PHE A 26 13.50 56.57 -38.68
N ASN A 27 14.43 56.59 -37.72
CA ASN A 27 15.43 57.63 -37.54
C ASN A 27 14.82 59.05 -37.43
N LEU A 28 13.60 59.13 -36.90
CA LEU A 28 12.83 60.37 -36.77
C LEU A 28 13.36 61.28 -35.65
N ALA A 29 14.18 60.73 -34.75
CA ALA A 29 14.90 61.45 -33.71
C ALA A 29 16.19 60.69 -33.32
N ASN A 30 17.22 61.43 -32.85
CA ASN A 30 18.51 60.89 -32.37
C ASN A 30 18.38 60.19 -31.01
N ILE A 31 17.48 59.20 -30.90
CA ILE A 31 17.32 58.34 -29.74
C ILE A 31 18.18 57.11 -30.01
N SER A 32 19.04 56.69 -29.07
CA SER A 32 19.81 55.45 -29.19
C SER A 32 19.14 54.33 -28.40
N VAL A 33 18.57 53.34 -29.10
CA VAL A 33 17.98 52.15 -28.45
C VAL A 33 19.05 51.07 -28.36
N ASN A 34 19.48 50.76 -27.14
CA ASN A 34 20.47 49.70 -26.89
C ASN A 34 19.79 48.32 -26.89
N SER A 35 20.52 47.25 -27.22
CA SER A 35 20.00 45.86 -27.26
C SER A 35 19.32 45.45 -25.95
N THR A 36 19.83 45.95 -24.81
CA THR A 36 19.24 45.76 -23.48
C THR A 36 17.81 46.30 -23.38
N SER A 37 17.50 47.41 -24.06
CA SER A 37 16.17 48.05 -24.05
C SER A 37 15.16 47.21 -24.83
N ILE A 38 15.58 46.57 -25.92
CA ILE A 38 14.75 45.66 -26.73
C ILE A 38 14.41 44.41 -25.91
N VAL A 39 15.40 43.84 -25.22
CA VAL A 39 15.18 42.67 -24.34
C VAL A 39 14.20 43.00 -23.21
N LEU A 40 14.36 44.17 -22.56
CA LEU A 40 13.45 44.61 -21.51
C LEU A 40 12.02 44.82 -22.00
N LEU A 41 11.85 45.35 -23.21
CA LEU A 41 10.53 45.49 -23.86
C LEU A 41 9.87 44.13 -24.07
N LEU A 42 10.65 43.12 -24.50
CA LEU A 42 10.17 41.76 -24.76
C LEU A 42 9.75 41.06 -23.45
N ILE A 43 10.53 41.20 -22.38
CA ILE A 43 10.16 40.72 -21.04
C ILE A 43 8.89 41.41 -20.54
N MET A 44 8.76 42.72 -20.77
CA MET A 44 7.58 43.48 -20.36
C MET A 44 6.31 43.03 -21.09
N LEU A 45 6.40 42.65 -22.37
CA LEU A 45 5.33 42.05 -23.18
C LEU A 45 4.82 40.72 -22.63
N ILE A 46 5.72 39.90 -22.10
CA ILE A 46 5.40 38.57 -21.56
C ILE A 46 4.87 38.66 -20.11
N SER A 47 5.20 39.74 -19.38
CA SER A 47 4.85 39.96 -17.97
C SER A 47 3.37 39.76 -17.58
N PRO A 48 2.35 40.25 -18.33
CA PRO A 48 0.94 40.01 -17.97
C PRO A 48 0.56 38.54 -18.07
N PHE A 49 1.25 37.79 -18.93
CA PHE A 49 1.02 36.37 -19.12
C PHE A 49 1.69 35.53 -18.02
N ILE A 50 2.65 36.07 -17.26
CA ILE A 50 3.27 35.37 -16.12
C ILE A 50 2.23 35.09 -15.03
N ILE A 51 1.27 36.00 -14.81
CA ILE A 51 0.18 35.81 -13.83
C ILE A 51 -0.83 34.75 -14.31
N ALA A 52 -0.95 34.54 -15.63
CA ALA A 52 -1.73 33.45 -16.21
C ALA A 52 -1.05 32.08 -16.03
N ILE A 53 0.27 32.04 -15.76
CA ILE A 53 1.01 30.82 -15.38
C ILE A 53 0.82 30.55 -13.88
N LYS A 54 -0.43 30.42 -13.42
CA LYS A 54 -0.72 30.04 -12.02
C LYS A 54 -0.72 28.53 -11.79
N LYS A 55 -0.61 27.75 -12.87
CA LYS A 55 -0.44 26.29 -12.89
C LYS A 55 -0.03 25.91 -14.31
N ILE A 56 1.10 25.24 -14.49
CA ILE A 56 1.30 24.43 -15.70
C ILE A 56 0.43 23.20 -15.48
N LYS A 57 -0.87 23.30 -15.76
CA LYS A 57 -1.79 22.16 -15.80
C LYS A 57 -1.83 21.71 -17.25
N TYR A 58 -0.97 20.77 -17.61
CA TYR A 58 -0.95 20.20 -18.96
C TYR A 58 -2.02 19.10 -19.05
N GLY A 59 -3.30 19.48 -19.17
CA GLY A 59 -4.42 18.53 -19.25
C GLY A 59 -4.79 17.81 -17.92
N ASP A 60 -5.49 16.68 -18.04
CA ASP A 60 -5.86 15.75 -16.94
C ASP A 60 -4.71 14.81 -16.53
N PHE A 61 -3.53 14.96 -17.14
CA PHE A 61 -2.41 14.02 -17.15
C PHE A 61 -1.63 13.86 -15.83
N GLU A 62 -1.86 14.69 -14.82
CA GLU A 62 -1.16 14.56 -13.52
C GLU A 62 -1.98 13.80 -12.46
N ALA A 63 -3.24 13.48 -12.74
CA ALA A 63 -4.15 12.88 -11.77
C ALA A 63 -4.69 11.51 -12.21
N GLU A 64 -4.14 10.91 -13.28
CA GLU A 64 -4.56 9.61 -13.79
C GLU A 64 -3.43 8.59 -13.65
N ILE A 65 -3.78 7.40 -13.16
CA ILE A 65 -2.89 6.25 -13.09
C ILE A 65 -2.74 5.66 -14.49
N ASP A 66 -1.51 5.56 -14.99
CA ASP A 66 -1.23 5.07 -16.35
C ASP A 66 -1.41 3.54 -16.42
N SER A 67 -2.25 3.08 -17.35
CA SER A 67 -2.45 1.65 -17.62
C SER A 67 -1.15 0.92 -18.01
N GLU A 68 -0.18 1.61 -18.63
CA GLU A 68 1.13 1.01 -18.94
C GLU A 68 1.94 0.71 -17.67
N GLU A 69 1.85 1.56 -16.63
CA GLU A 69 2.45 1.29 -15.32
C GLU A 69 1.91 -0.03 -14.73
N ILE A 70 0.61 -0.26 -14.83
CA ILE A 70 -0.05 -1.48 -14.32
C ILE A 70 0.35 -2.71 -15.14
N LYS A 71 0.43 -2.60 -16.46
CA LYS A 71 0.92 -3.70 -17.33
C LYS A 71 2.36 -4.08 -17.00
N THR A 72 3.23 -3.10 -16.81
CA THR A 72 4.63 -3.37 -16.45
C THR A 72 4.72 -4.05 -15.09
N LEU A 73 3.92 -3.60 -14.11
CA LEU A 73 3.86 -4.22 -12.79
C LEU A 73 3.41 -5.69 -12.85
N LYS A 74 2.38 -5.99 -13.65
CA LYS A 74 1.93 -7.37 -13.85
C LYS A 74 3.06 -8.26 -14.38
N LEU A 75 3.78 -7.81 -15.40
CA LEU A 75 4.90 -8.55 -15.98
C LEU A 75 6.09 -8.70 -15.02
N GLU A 76 6.30 -7.74 -14.12
CA GLU A 76 7.33 -7.83 -13.08
C GLU A 76 6.92 -8.82 -11.99
N LEU A 77 5.65 -8.83 -11.59
CA LEU A 77 5.13 -9.72 -10.55
C LEU A 77 5.14 -11.19 -11.00
N GLU A 78 4.69 -11.46 -12.23
CA GLU A 78 4.71 -12.81 -12.83
C GLU A 78 6.13 -13.41 -12.86
N LYS A 79 7.17 -12.57 -12.90
CA LYS A 79 8.58 -13.01 -12.84
C LYS A 79 9.08 -13.14 -11.41
N ALA A 80 8.50 -12.41 -10.47
CA ALA A 80 8.93 -12.35 -9.08
C ALA A 80 8.35 -13.50 -8.25
N ILE A 81 7.09 -13.89 -8.51
CA ILE A 81 6.40 -14.98 -7.82
C ILE A 81 6.57 -16.26 -8.66
N THR A 82 7.58 -17.06 -8.35
CA THR A 82 7.81 -18.39 -8.94
C THR A 82 7.19 -19.53 -8.12
N SER A 83 6.73 -19.24 -6.92
CA SER A 83 6.23 -20.22 -5.96
C SER A 83 4.72 -20.38 -6.14
N LYS A 84 4.27 -21.52 -6.66
CA LYS A 84 2.88 -21.94 -6.48
C LYS A 84 2.75 -22.60 -5.11
N PRO A 85 1.69 -22.31 -4.34
CA PRO A 85 1.46 -22.98 -3.08
C PRO A 85 1.28 -24.49 -3.30
N ASP A 86 1.86 -25.28 -2.41
CA ASP A 86 1.52 -26.70 -2.29
C ASP A 86 0.05 -26.79 -1.83
N GLU A 87 -0.77 -27.63 -2.47
CA GLU A 87 -2.23 -27.71 -2.26
C GLU A 87 -2.63 -28.16 -0.83
N ASN A 88 -1.65 -28.52 0.01
CA ASN A 88 -1.85 -29.15 1.32
C ASN A 88 -1.80 -28.22 2.53
N ILE A 89 -1.58 -26.91 2.39
CA ILE A 89 -1.64 -25.97 3.53
C ILE A 89 -3.08 -25.47 3.65
N GLU A 90 -3.68 -25.54 4.85
CA GLU A 90 -5.04 -25.04 5.13
C GLU A 90 -5.17 -23.54 4.81
N GLN A 91 -5.61 -23.25 3.58
CA GLN A 91 -5.71 -21.91 2.98
C GLN A 91 -7.09 -21.25 3.17
N ALA A 92 -7.96 -21.81 4.03
CA ALA A 92 -9.38 -21.45 4.09
C ALA A 92 -9.65 -19.97 4.46
N GLU A 93 -8.81 -19.34 5.29
CA GLU A 93 -8.96 -17.90 5.64
C GLU A 93 -8.40 -16.95 4.57
N ILE A 94 -7.33 -17.36 3.88
CA ILE A 94 -6.69 -16.56 2.83
C ILE A 94 -7.66 -16.41 1.66
N PHE A 95 -8.23 -17.53 1.20
CA PHE A 95 -9.24 -17.52 0.13
C PHE A 95 -10.48 -16.72 0.50
N LYS A 96 -10.94 -16.77 1.76
CA LYS A 96 -12.08 -15.94 2.21
C LYS A 96 -11.77 -14.44 2.12
N THR A 97 -10.55 -14.03 2.47
CA THR A 97 -10.14 -12.62 2.45
C THR A 97 -9.96 -12.10 1.03
N THR A 98 -9.25 -12.84 0.17
CA THR A 98 -9.03 -12.44 -1.24
C THR A 98 -10.34 -12.46 -2.04
N ASP A 99 -11.25 -13.42 -1.78
CA ASP A 99 -12.58 -13.44 -2.39
C ASP A 99 -13.46 -12.26 -1.96
N ALA A 100 -13.39 -11.86 -0.69
CA ALA A 100 -14.11 -10.69 -0.21
C ALA A 100 -13.62 -9.40 -0.88
N ILE A 101 -12.31 -9.26 -1.05
CA ILE A 101 -11.69 -8.14 -1.77
C ILE A 101 -12.12 -8.13 -3.24
N ARG A 102 -12.13 -9.28 -3.91
CA ARG A 102 -12.54 -9.41 -5.31
C ARG A 102 -13.98 -8.98 -5.52
N LYS A 103 -14.90 -9.47 -4.68
CA LYS A 103 -16.32 -9.06 -4.70
C LYS A 103 -16.49 -7.57 -4.45
N LEU A 104 -15.71 -7.00 -3.52
CA LEU A 104 -15.72 -5.57 -3.25
C LEU A 104 -15.28 -4.77 -4.49
N ALA A 105 -14.25 -5.22 -5.20
CA ALA A 105 -13.72 -4.53 -6.38
C ALA A 105 -14.72 -4.47 -7.55
N GLU A 106 -15.64 -5.41 -7.65
CA GLU A 106 -16.73 -5.36 -8.63
C GLU A 106 -17.67 -4.16 -8.40
N SER A 107 -17.88 -3.82 -7.13
CA SER A 107 -18.79 -2.77 -6.67
C SER A 107 -18.12 -1.40 -6.48
N ASP A 108 -16.99 -1.35 -5.79
CA ASP A 108 -16.20 -0.15 -5.51
C ASP A 108 -14.69 -0.47 -5.56
N PRO A 109 -14.04 -0.23 -6.71
CA PRO A 109 -12.63 -0.53 -6.89
C PRO A 109 -11.71 0.26 -5.96
N VAL A 110 -12.05 1.50 -5.60
CA VAL A 110 -11.18 2.34 -4.74
C VAL A 110 -11.21 1.82 -3.30
N ILE A 111 -12.38 1.44 -2.80
CA ILE A 111 -12.48 0.81 -1.47
C ILE A 111 -11.78 -0.56 -1.49
N ALA A 112 -11.85 -1.33 -2.58
CA ALA A 112 -11.11 -2.58 -2.70
C ALA A 112 -9.58 -2.36 -2.65
N LEU A 113 -9.06 -1.35 -3.35
CA LEU A 113 -7.63 -0.98 -3.27
C LEU A 113 -7.23 -0.54 -1.85
N ALA A 114 -8.11 0.18 -1.15
CA ALA A 114 -7.90 0.51 0.25
C ALA A 114 -7.82 -0.76 1.14
N LYS A 115 -8.70 -1.73 0.89
CA LYS A 115 -8.70 -3.01 1.60
C LYS A 115 -7.44 -3.83 1.33
N VAL A 116 -7.00 -3.92 0.06
CA VAL A 116 -5.73 -4.54 -0.33
C VAL A 116 -4.57 -3.92 0.44
N ARG A 117 -4.47 -2.59 0.45
CA ARG A 117 -3.41 -1.88 1.18
C ARG A 117 -3.39 -2.24 2.67
N ILE A 118 -4.56 -2.26 3.32
CA ILE A 118 -4.69 -2.58 4.74
C ILE A 118 -4.24 -4.02 5.03
N GLU A 119 -4.68 -4.98 4.22
CA GLU A 119 -4.26 -6.38 4.42
C GLU A 119 -2.77 -6.56 4.15
N LEU A 120 -2.19 -5.90 3.13
CA LEU A 120 -0.74 -5.92 2.91
C LEU A 120 0.05 -5.39 4.11
N GLU A 121 -0.40 -4.28 4.71
CA GLU A 121 0.23 -3.72 5.92
C GLU A 121 0.15 -4.69 7.11
N LYS A 122 -1.02 -5.28 7.34
CA LYS A 122 -1.26 -6.27 8.39
C LYS A 122 -0.38 -7.50 8.20
N THR A 123 -0.35 -8.07 7.00
CA THR A 123 0.42 -9.28 6.67
C THR A 123 1.91 -9.03 6.73
N LEU A 124 2.42 -7.92 6.18
CA LEU A 124 3.84 -7.59 6.27
C LEU A 124 4.28 -7.34 7.73
N THR A 125 3.43 -6.72 8.55
CA THR A 125 3.72 -6.50 9.98
C THR A 125 3.70 -7.81 10.75
N ARG A 126 2.79 -8.74 10.40
CA ARG A 126 2.80 -10.11 10.93
C ARG A 126 4.08 -10.84 10.55
N LEU A 127 4.49 -10.77 9.29
CA LEU A 127 5.73 -11.40 8.81
C LEU A 127 6.96 -10.84 9.54
N GLU A 128 7.08 -9.52 9.71
CA GLU A 128 8.16 -8.89 10.47
C GLU A 128 8.21 -9.43 11.92
N ARG A 129 7.06 -9.51 12.61
CA ARG A 129 7.00 -9.99 14.00
C ARG A 129 7.40 -11.46 14.17
N ILE A 130 7.14 -12.30 13.17
CA ILE A 130 7.45 -13.74 13.23
C ILE A 130 8.93 -13.97 12.89
N THR A 131 9.52 -13.13 12.05
CA THR A 131 10.87 -13.34 11.50
C THR A 131 11.95 -12.52 12.18
N LEU A 132 11.62 -11.35 12.74
CA LEU A 132 12.57 -10.41 13.34
C LEU A 132 12.31 -10.22 14.84
N VAL A 133 13.40 -10.18 15.62
CA VAL A 133 13.37 -10.20 17.10
C VAL A 133 13.12 -8.80 17.72
N ASP A 134 13.37 -7.71 16.98
CA ASP A 134 13.13 -6.33 17.44
C ASP A 134 12.24 -5.58 16.44
N THR A 135 10.98 -5.40 16.82
CA THR A 135 9.99 -4.73 15.98
C THR A 135 9.64 -3.38 16.58
N GLN A 136 10.13 -2.32 15.93
CA GLN A 136 9.69 -0.95 16.19
C GLN A 136 8.66 -0.55 15.12
N PRO A 137 7.60 0.19 15.50
CA PRO A 137 6.64 0.73 14.54
C PRO A 137 7.37 1.46 13.42
N SER A 138 7.14 1.07 12.18
CA SER A 138 7.80 1.66 11.02
C SER A 138 6.83 1.81 9.86
N SER A 139 7.13 2.76 8.96
CA SER A 139 6.30 2.95 7.78
C SER A 139 6.35 1.73 6.87
N LEU A 140 5.28 1.50 6.10
CA LEU A 140 5.16 0.34 5.21
C LEU A 140 6.35 0.20 4.24
N GLY A 141 6.86 1.31 3.69
CA GLY A 141 8.07 1.28 2.86
C GLY A 141 9.35 0.91 3.62
N THR A 142 9.45 1.28 4.89
CA THR A 142 10.57 0.87 5.76
C THR A 142 10.48 -0.61 6.09
N LEU A 143 9.28 -1.11 6.36
CA LEU A 143 8.98 -2.52 6.61
C LEU A 143 9.41 -3.40 5.44
N VAL A 144 8.97 -3.06 4.22
CA VAL A 144 9.37 -3.77 2.99
C VAL A 144 10.90 -3.81 2.85
N ARG A 145 11.58 -2.67 3.04
CA ARG A 145 13.05 -2.61 2.96
C ARG A 145 13.73 -3.47 4.02
N LYS A 146 13.23 -3.51 5.25
CA LYS A 146 13.77 -4.40 6.29
C LYS A 146 13.65 -5.86 5.87
N LEU A 147 12.48 -6.28 5.39
CA LEU A 147 12.24 -7.66 4.96
C LEU A 147 13.14 -8.07 3.79
N ILE A 148 13.44 -7.15 2.86
CA ILE A 148 14.44 -7.38 1.78
C ILE A 148 15.85 -7.52 2.37
N ASN A 149 16.25 -6.61 3.27
CA ASN A 149 17.59 -6.61 3.85
C ASN A 149 17.90 -7.87 4.67
N HIS A 150 16.86 -8.49 5.25
CA HIS A 150 16.95 -9.75 5.97
C HIS A 150 16.68 -10.97 5.08
N GLU A 151 16.60 -10.79 3.76
CA GLU A 151 16.39 -11.86 2.77
C GLU A 151 15.09 -12.68 2.97
N ILE A 152 14.12 -12.15 3.71
CA ILE A 152 12.82 -12.78 3.94
C ILE A 152 11.96 -12.71 2.67
N ILE A 153 12.07 -11.59 1.94
CA ILE A 153 11.49 -11.41 0.61
C ILE A 153 12.58 -11.04 -0.39
N SER A 154 12.42 -11.47 -1.64
CA SER A 154 13.35 -11.08 -2.70
C SER A 154 13.22 -9.59 -3.04
N SER A 155 14.28 -9.01 -3.60
CA SER A 155 14.26 -7.63 -4.10
C SER A 155 13.14 -7.40 -5.12
N GLN A 156 12.86 -8.40 -5.96
CA GLN A 156 11.81 -8.35 -6.99
C GLN A 156 10.40 -8.31 -6.36
N VAL A 157 10.15 -9.15 -5.36
CA VAL A 157 8.88 -9.14 -4.60
C VAL A 157 8.73 -7.81 -3.86
N GLY A 158 9.80 -7.33 -3.21
CA GLY A 158 9.81 -6.05 -2.51
C GLY A 158 9.54 -4.84 -3.41
N LYS A 159 10.07 -4.85 -4.64
CA LYS A 159 9.75 -3.82 -5.66
C LYS A 159 8.27 -3.88 -6.04
N SER A 160 7.75 -5.08 -6.30
CA SER A 160 6.34 -5.28 -6.68
C SER A 160 5.38 -4.83 -5.58
N LEU A 161 5.67 -5.16 -4.32
CA LEU A 161 4.96 -4.65 -3.14
C LEU A 161 4.94 -3.12 -3.12
N SER A 162 6.11 -2.49 -3.27
CA SER A 162 6.23 -1.04 -3.23
C SER A 162 5.40 -0.37 -4.34
N ASN A 163 5.37 -0.95 -5.53
CA ASN A 163 4.58 -0.47 -6.66
C ASN A 163 3.07 -0.60 -6.42
N VAL A 164 2.60 -1.77 -5.96
CA VAL A 164 1.17 -1.99 -5.62
C VAL A 164 0.73 -1.03 -4.50
N ILE A 165 1.55 -0.87 -3.46
CA ILE A 165 1.28 0.07 -2.35
C ILE A 165 1.18 1.50 -2.86
N SER A 166 2.07 1.90 -3.78
CA SER A 166 2.05 3.21 -4.41
C SER A 166 0.75 3.45 -5.18
N LEU A 167 0.35 2.51 -6.04
CA LEU A 167 -0.90 2.59 -6.81
C LEU A 167 -2.13 2.66 -5.91
N CYS A 168 -2.18 1.85 -4.85
CA CYS A 168 -3.26 1.89 -3.87
C CYS A 168 -3.32 3.27 -3.18
N ASN A 169 -2.18 3.80 -2.70
CA ASN A 169 -2.13 5.12 -2.07
C ASN A 169 -2.63 6.23 -2.99
N ARG A 170 -2.16 6.24 -4.24
CA ARG A 170 -2.55 7.23 -5.26
C ARG A 170 -4.05 7.20 -5.52
N ALA A 171 -4.62 6.01 -5.74
CA ALA A 171 -6.06 5.84 -5.92
C ALA A 171 -6.88 6.29 -4.70
N ILE A 172 -6.45 5.93 -3.48
CA ILE A 172 -7.10 6.36 -2.22
C ILE A 172 -7.05 7.88 -2.06
N HIS A 173 -5.99 8.53 -2.53
CA HIS A 173 -5.84 9.99 -2.49
C HIS A 173 -6.53 10.73 -3.64
N GLY A 174 -7.27 10.02 -4.49
CA GLY A 174 -8.15 10.60 -5.50
C GLY A 174 -7.52 10.73 -6.89
N GLU A 175 -6.40 10.05 -7.15
CA GLU A 175 -5.98 9.82 -8.54
C GLU A 175 -6.98 8.88 -9.22
N TYR A 176 -7.39 9.26 -10.43
CA TYR A 176 -8.29 8.48 -11.25
C TYR A 176 -7.60 7.20 -11.72
N ILE A 177 -8.32 6.09 -11.63
CA ILE A 177 -7.91 4.79 -12.13
C ILE A 177 -9.10 4.19 -12.87
N ALA A 178 -8.87 3.67 -14.07
CA ALA A 178 -9.91 2.96 -14.82
C ALA A 178 -10.36 1.71 -14.03
N LYS A 179 -11.61 1.29 -14.21
CA LYS A 179 -12.16 0.16 -13.44
C LYS A 179 -11.37 -1.13 -13.68
N GLU A 180 -11.02 -1.38 -14.93
CA GLU A 180 -10.27 -2.57 -15.37
C GLU A 180 -8.85 -2.58 -14.79
N ASP A 181 -8.24 -1.42 -14.71
CA ASP A 181 -6.93 -1.19 -14.13
C ASP A 181 -6.95 -1.38 -12.62
N ALA A 182 -7.96 -0.85 -11.93
CA ALA A 182 -8.15 -1.07 -10.50
C ALA A 182 -8.38 -2.54 -10.16
N LEU A 183 -9.17 -3.26 -10.97
CA LEU A 183 -9.35 -4.71 -10.84
C LEU A 183 -8.02 -5.45 -11.02
N THR A 184 -7.21 -5.03 -11.99
CA THR A 184 -5.88 -5.63 -12.21
C THR A 184 -4.98 -5.41 -11.00
N VAL A 185 -4.93 -4.19 -10.44
CA VAL A 185 -4.14 -3.91 -9.24
C VAL A 185 -4.65 -4.70 -8.03
N VAL A 186 -5.96 -4.91 -7.91
CA VAL A 186 -6.54 -5.77 -6.87
C VAL A 186 -6.05 -7.22 -7.00
N GLU A 187 -6.08 -7.80 -8.20
CA GLU A 187 -5.57 -9.17 -8.40
C GLU A 187 -4.07 -9.27 -8.09
N LEU A 188 -3.26 -8.31 -8.55
CA LEU A 188 -1.83 -8.26 -8.21
C LEU A 188 -1.60 -8.14 -6.70
N GLY A 189 -2.44 -7.38 -6.00
CA GLY A 189 -2.42 -7.29 -4.55
C GLY A 189 -2.77 -8.59 -3.85
N ASN A 190 -3.77 -9.31 -4.35
CA ASN A 190 -4.16 -10.64 -3.84
C ASN A 190 -3.04 -11.67 -4.06
N GLU A 191 -2.42 -11.70 -5.23
CA GLU A 191 -1.27 -12.58 -5.51
C GLU A 191 -0.10 -12.32 -4.55
N LEU A 192 0.16 -11.06 -4.22
CA LEU A 192 1.16 -10.68 -3.22
C LEU A 192 0.77 -11.09 -1.80
N LEU A 193 -0.51 -10.99 -1.43
CA LEU A 193 -1.00 -11.46 -0.13
C LEU A 193 -0.80 -12.97 0.01
N GLU A 194 -1.13 -13.72 -1.04
CA GLU A 194 -0.95 -15.19 -1.08
C GLU A 194 0.54 -15.59 -0.95
N ASP A 195 1.46 -14.92 -1.66
CA ASP A 195 2.92 -15.17 -1.51
C ASP A 195 3.41 -14.83 -0.09
N LEU A 196 2.96 -13.73 0.50
CA LEU A 196 3.34 -13.35 1.86
C LEU A 196 2.80 -14.31 2.91
N ASP A 197 1.55 -14.74 2.79
CA ASP A 197 0.97 -15.73 3.71
C ASP A 197 1.65 -17.09 3.57
N TRP A 198 2.03 -17.50 2.36
CA TRP A 198 2.85 -18.70 2.16
C TRP A 198 4.18 -18.60 2.92
N ARG A 199 4.87 -17.46 2.83
CA ARG A 199 6.13 -17.23 3.58
C ARG A 199 5.90 -17.26 5.08
N ILE A 200 4.79 -16.68 5.57
CA ILE A 200 4.42 -16.77 6.98
C ILE A 200 4.24 -18.23 7.39
N ALA A 201 3.48 -19.00 6.61
CA ALA A 201 3.24 -20.42 6.86
C ALA A 201 4.55 -21.21 6.86
N GLU A 202 5.45 -20.95 5.90
CA GLU A 202 6.78 -21.54 5.84
C GLU A 202 7.54 -21.28 7.15
N GLN A 203 7.60 -20.02 7.60
CA GLN A 203 8.30 -19.63 8.83
C GLN A 203 7.67 -20.21 10.11
N THR A 204 6.34 -20.30 10.18
CA THR A 204 5.66 -20.92 11.33
C THR A 204 5.84 -22.44 11.35
N ASN A 205 5.81 -23.07 10.17
CA ASN A 205 5.94 -24.52 9.99
C ASN A 205 7.41 -24.99 9.94
N THR A 206 8.39 -24.08 9.95
CA THR A 206 9.82 -24.44 9.99
C THR A 206 10.20 -25.09 11.34
N HIS A 207 9.34 -25.00 12.36
CA HIS A 207 9.49 -25.84 13.54
C HIS A 207 9.18 -27.29 13.15
N SER A 208 10.19 -28.16 13.28
CA SER A 208 10.12 -29.56 12.85
C SER A 208 8.84 -30.22 13.38
N ILE A 209 7.97 -30.68 12.47
CA ILE A 209 6.87 -31.56 12.83
C ILE A 209 7.47 -32.73 13.59
N VAL A 210 7.17 -32.82 14.89
CA VAL A 210 7.80 -33.81 15.78
C VAL A 210 7.30 -35.23 15.44
N SER A 211 6.06 -35.34 14.96
CA SER A 211 5.46 -36.58 14.48
C SER A 211 4.23 -36.27 13.63
N GLU A 212 4.04 -37.02 12.55
CA GLU A 212 2.84 -37.01 11.73
C GLU A 212 2.31 -38.46 11.62
N GLU A 213 1.01 -38.66 11.87
CA GLU A 213 0.35 -39.98 11.78
C GLU A 213 -0.93 -39.84 10.96
N ILE A 214 -1.11 -40.70 9.95
CA ILE A 214 -2.39 -40.81 9.24
C ILE A 214 -3.37 -41.56 10.15
N ILE A 215 -4.38 -40.86 10.66
CA ILE A 215 -5.42 -41.45 11.49
C ILE A 215 -6.71 -41.71 10.71
N SER A 216 -7.43 -42.77 11.07
CA SER A 216 -8.74 -43.06 10.47
C SER A 216 -9.81 -42.05 10.91
N PRO A 217 -10.88 -41.83 10.13
CA PRO A 217 -11.98 -40.94 10.52
C PRO A 217 -12.61 -41.32 11.88
N ASN A 218 -12.68 -42.60 12.21
CA ASN A 218 -13.19 -43.07 13.51
C ASN A 218 -12.27 -42.63 14.66
N LYS A 219 -10.95 -42.73 14.46
CA LYS A 219 -9.94 -42.29 15.44
C LYS A 219 -9.93 -40.75 15.55
N SER A 220 -10.18 -40.02 14.47
CA SER A 220 -10.40 -38.56 14.50
C SER A 220 -11.61 -38.19 15.37
N ASN A 221 -12.73 -38.89 15.23
CA ASN A 221 -13.93 -38.68 16.05
C ASN A 221 -13.72 -38.94 17.56
N GLU A 222 -12.71 -39.72 17.93
CA GLU A 222 -12.35 -39.90 19.34
C GLU A 222 -11.78 -38.61 19.94
N TYR A 223 -10.97 -37.85 19.20
CA TYR A 223 -10.42 -36.57 19.67
C TYR A 223 -11.51 -35.52 19.93
N TYR A 224 -12.57 -35.49 19.11
CA TYR A 224 -13.73 -34.61 19.35
C TYR A 224 -14.45 -34.87 20.67
N LYS A 225 -14.34 -36.09 21.22
CA LYS A 225 -14.98 -36.46 22.49
C LYS A 225 -14.10 -36.18 23.71
N LYS A 226 -12.82 -35.88 23.51
CA LYS A 226 -11.88 -35.65 24.60
C LYS A 226 -12.04 -34.27 25.21
N ARG A 227 -11.44 -34.12 26.39
CA ARG A 227 -11.28 -32.84 27.07
C ARG A 227 -9.82 -32.42 27.02
N TYR A 228 -9.61 -31.11 26.98
CA TYR A 228 -8.32 -30.48 26.87
C TYR A 228 -8.13 -29.51 28.02
N GLN A 229 -6.95 -29.56 28.62
CA GLN A 229 -6.53 -28.57 29.59
C GLN A 229 -5.68 -27.52 28.89
N ILE A 230 -6.18 -26.29 28.82
CA ILE A 230 -5.44 -25.14 28.33
C ILE A 230 -4.98 -24.29 29.51
N THR A 231 -3.70 -23.92 29.50
CA THR A 231 -3.09 -23.02 30.46
C THR A 231 -2.71 -21.73 29.76
N THR A 232 -3.21 -20.61 30.27
CA THR A 232 -2.87 -19.28 29.79
C THR A 232 -2.27 -18.43 30.89
N ILE A 233 -1.56 -17.36 30.50
CA ILE A 233 -1.09 -16.30 31.40
C ILE A 233 -1.57 -14.94 30.90
N THR A 234 -1.90 -14.00 31.78
CA THR A 234 -2.11 -12.58 31.40
C THR A 234 -0.81 -11.82 31.65
N PRO A 235 0.02 -11.57 30.62
CA PRO A 235 1.27 -10.85 30.80
C PRO A 235 1.04 -9.33 30.94
N TYR A 236 2.09 -8.61 31.35
CA TYR A 236 2.13 -7.14 31.35
C TYR A 236 1.06 -6.42 32.20
N VAL A 237 0.55 -7.08 33.22
CA VAL A 237 -0.28 -6.49 34.28
C VAL A 237 0.46 -6.54 35.62
N GLU A 238 0.09 -5.66 36.57
CA GLU A 238 0.76 -5.56 37.89
C GLU A 238 0.76 -6.90 38.64
N ASN A 239 -0.28 -7.71 38.47
CA ASN A 239 -0.42 -9.04 39.06
C ASN A 239 -0.78 -10.09 37.99
N PRO A 240 0.20 -10.65 37.27
CA PRO A 240 -0.05 -11.65 36.23
C PRO A 240 -0.78 -12.87 36.79
N LYS A 241 -1.82 -13.31 36.09
CA LYS A 241 -2.60 -14.49 36.46
C LYS A 241 -2.30 -15.64 35.53
N LYS A 242 -2.14 -16.83 36.11
CA LYS A 242 -2.14 -18.10 35.38
C LYS A 242 -3.54 -18.71 35.47
N ILE A 243 -4.17 -18.92 34.34
CA ILE A 243 -5.53 -19.49 34.26
C ILE A 243 -5.42 -20.87 33.62
N VAL A 244 -6.10 -21.84 34.22
CA VAL A 244 -6.20 -23.21 33.71
C VAL A 244 -7.67 -23.49 33.44
N ARG A 245 -8.01 -23.85 32.21
CA ARG A 245 -9.37 -24.19 31.79
C ARG A 245 -9.39 -25.62 31.28
N GLU A 246 -10.47 -26.33 31.57
CA GLU A 246 -10.79 -27.62 30.96
C GLU A 246 -11.92 -27.39 29.95
N LEU A 247 -11.66 -27.72 28.70
CA LEU A 247 -12.55 -27.46 27.57
C LEU A 247 -12.80 -28.75 26.80
N THR A 248 -14.02 -28.96 26.31
CA THR A 248 -14.25 -29.93 25.22
C THR A 248 -13.59 -29.45 23.93
N GLN A 249 -13.45 -30.31 22.92
CA GLN A 249 -12.94 -29.87 21.60
C GLN A 249 -13.71 -28.66 21.04
N GLU A 250 -15.05 -28.69 21.05
CA GLU A 250 -15.89 -27.59 20.53
C GLU A 250 -15.62 -26.26 21.26
N GLN A 251 -15.59 -26.29 22.59
CA GLN A 251 -15.24 -25.12 23.42
C GLN A 251 -13.80 -24.63 23.23
N LEU A 252 -12.87 -25.53 22.92
CA LEU A 252 -11.49 -25.15 22.61
C LEU A 252 -11.42 -24.44 21.26
N ASP A 253 -12.16 -24.93 20.26
CA ASP A 253 -12.24 -24.30 18.94
C ASP A 253 -12.83 -22.88 19.06
N ASP A 254 -13.95 -22.73 19.79
CA ASP A 254 -14.55 -21.42 20.07
C ASP A 254 -13.59 -20.47 20.81
N PHE A 255 -12.81 -21.01 21.77
CA PHE A 255 -11.82 -20.24 22.50
C PHE A 255 -10.69 -19.75 21.58
N LEU A 256 -10.23 -20.60 20.66
CA LEU A 256 -9.16 -20.29 19.72
C LEU A 256 -9.59 -19.31 18.64
N ASP A 257 -10.84 -19.39 18.15
CA ASP A 257 -11.39 -18.48 17.16
C ASP A 257 -11.41 -17.02 17.68
N GLY A 258 -11.84 -16.83 18.92
CA GLY A 258 -11.80 -15.53 19.60
C GLY A 258 -10.45 -15.17 20.22
N TYR A 259 -9.41 -15.99 20.06
CA TYR A 259 -8.23 -15.92 20.93
C TYR A 259 -7.49 -14.57 20.88
N ASN A 260 -7.48 -13.96 19.70
CA ASN A 260 -6.83 -12.68 19.45
C ASN A 260 -7.43 -11.52 20.28
N GLU A 261 -8.64 -11.68 20.84
CA GLU A 261 -9.30 -10.69 21.69
C GLU A 261 -8.86 -10.77 23.16
N TYR A 262 -8.29 -11.90 23.59
CA TYR A 262 -7.84 -12.05 24.97
C TYR A 262 -6.43 -11.48 25.15
N ALA A 263 -6.22 -10.72 26.22
CA ALA A 263 -4.89 -10.34 26.69
C ALA A 263 -4.18 -11.52 27.41
N GLU A 264 -4.33 -12.73 26.89
CA GLU A 264 -3.81 -13.97 27.46
C GLU A 264 -2.82 -14.64 26.51
N PHE A 265 -1.81 -15.31 27.03
CA PHE A 265 -0.80 -16.09 26.30
C PHE A 265 -0.97 -17.58 26.63
N ILE A 266 -1.21 -18.44 25.64
CA ILE A 266 -1.24 -19.89 25.79
C ILE A 266 0.18 -20.37 26.06
N VAL A 267 0.36 -21.06 27.18
CA VAL A 267 1.66 -21.61 27.60
C VAL A 267 1.66 -23.13 27.69
N LYS A 268 0.49 -23.76 27.66
CA LYS A 268 0.35 -25.23 27.67
C LYS A 268 -1.01 -25.66 27.15
N LEU A 269 -1.05 -26.71 26.34
CA LEU A 269 -2.24 -27.45 25.96
C LEU A 269 -1.98 -28.95 26.20
N ILE A 270 -2.89 -29.64 26.88
CA ILE A 270 -2.75 -31.06 27.20
C ILE A 270 -4.08 -31.76 26.95
N GLU A 271 -4.04 -32.94 26.33
CA GLU A 271 -5.15 -33.88 26.35
C GLU A 271 -5.36 -34.42 27.78
N LEU A 272 -6.61 -34.40 28.26
CA LEU A 272 -6.96 -35.04 29.52
C LEU A 272 -7.39 -36.49 29.28
N PRO A 273 -6.93 -37.44 30.11
CA PRO A 273 -7.47 -38.80 30.09
C PRO A 273 -8.97 -38.78 30.42
N GLU A 274 -9.71 -39.70 29.82
CA GLU A 274 -11.13 -39.94 30.15
C GLU A 274 -11.33 -40.26 31.64
#